data_AF-A0A8S2SP43-F1
#
_entry.id   AF-A0A8S2SP43-F1
#
_cell.length_a   1.000
_cell.length_b   1.000
_cell.length_c   1.000
_cell.angle_alpha   90.00
_cell.angle_beta   90.00
_cell.angle_gamma   90.00
#
_symmetry.space_group_name_H-M   'P 1'
#
loop_
_entity.id
_entity.type
_entity.pdbx_description
1 polymer ?
#
loop_
_entity_poly.entity_id
_entity_poly.type
_entity_poly.pdbx_seq_one_letter_code
_entity_poly.pdbx_strand_id
1 'polypeptide(L)' 'VRREIHVAQDGVHIKLTLWNEQAKRIPKSIIQKTLKIKNIKVDFFNGSRTLVTLANTRIAII' A
#
# COMPACT_ATOMS: atom_id res chain seq x y z
N VAL A 1 10.42 -1.13 -9.92
CA VAL A 1 9.60 0.12 -9.84
C VAL A 1 9.12 0.31 -8.41
N ARG A 2 9.25 1.51 -7.82
CA ARG A 2 8.75 1.84 -6.48
C ARG A 2 7.67 2.93 -6.61
N ARG A 3 6.53 2.77 -5.93
CA ARG A 3 5.52 3.83 -5.80
C ARG A 3 4.92 3.83 -4.41
N GLU A 4 4.69 5.01 -3.87
CA GLU A 4 4.04 5.19 -2.58
C GLU A 4 2.61 5.66 -2.78
N ILE A 5 1.68 5.11 -2.02
CA ILE A 5 0.31 5.60 -1.92
C ILE A 5 -0.04 5.81 -0.45
N HIS A 6 -1.00 6.69 -0.20
CA HIS A 6 -1.52 6.92 1.13
C HIS A 6 -2.82 6.14 1.29
N VAL A 7 -2.90 5.34 2.34
CA VAL A 7 -4.12 4.63 2.72
C VAL A 7 -4.62 5.21 4.04
N ALA A 8 -5.94 5.32 4.17
CA ALA A 8 -6.56 5.80 5.39
C ALA A 8 -7.68 4.85 5.81
N GLN A 9 -7.77 4.58 7.10
CA GLN A 9 -8.87 3.83 7.70
C GLN A 9 -9.18 4.46 9.06
N ASP A 10 -10.44 4.82 9.28
CA ASP A 10 -10.95 5.35 10.56
C ASP A 10 -10.09 6.51 11.14
N GLY A 11 -9.66 7.42 10.26
CA GLY A 11 -8.83 8.58 10.61
C GLY A 11 -7.32 8.30 10.74
N VAL A 12 -6.89 7.04 10.65
CA VAL A 12 -5.48 6.66 10.67
C VAL A 12 -4.92 6.66 9.25
N HIS A 13 -3.91 7.51 9.00
CA HIS A 13 -3.23 7.60 7.72
C HIS A 13 -1.89 6.85 7.75
N ILE A 14 -1.70 5.93 6.81
CA ILE A 14 -0.47 5.13 6.69
C ILE A 14 0.05 5.18 5.26
N LYS A 15 1.37 5.24 5.13
CA LYS A 15 2.07 5.15 3.85
C LYS A 15 2.21 3.69 3.43
N LEU A 16 1.77 3.36 2.22
CA LEU A 16 1.93 2.05 1.60
C LEU A 16 2.93 2.12 0.43
N THR A 17 4.02 1.38 0.53
CA THR A 17 5.03 1.23 -0.52
C THR A 17 4.73 0.02 -1.39
N LEU A 18 4.41 0.29 -2.65
CA LEU A 18 4.19 -0.69 -3.71
C LEU A 18 5.48 -0.93 -4.50
N TRP A 19 5.79 -2.20 -4.74
CA TRP A 19 6.92 -2.62 -5.58
C TRP A 19 6.44 -3.27 -6.88
N ASN A 20 7.24 -3.14 -7.93
CA ASN A 20 7.15 -3.90 -9.18
C ASN A 20 5.72 -4.04 -9.73
N GLU A 21 5.18 -5.25 -9.76
CA GLU A 21 3.88 -5.55 -10.34
C GLU A 21 2.72 -4.91 -9.56
N GLN A 22 2.81 -4.82 -8.22
CA GLN A 22 1.82 -4.12 -7.40
C GLN A 22 1.77 -2.63 -7.75
N ALA A 23 2.93 -2.02 -8.01
CA ALA A 23 3.01 -0.60 -8.40
C ALA A 23 2.40 -0.34 -9.79
N LYS A 24 2.47 -1.30 -10.72
CA LYS A 24 1.85 -1.21 -12.04
C LYS A 24 0.35 -1.47 -12.03
N ARG A 25 -0.10 -2.46 -11.23
CA ARG A 25 -1.50 -2.90 -11.17
C ARG A 25 -2.45 -1.87 -10.58
N ILE A 26 -1.99 -1.13 -9.58
CA ILE A 26 -2.83 -0.10 -8.95
C ILE A 26 -2.77 1.16 -9.84
N PRO A 27 -3.87 1.66 -10.42
CA PRO A 27 -3.86 2.88 -11.22
C PRO A 27 -3.43 4.09 -10.38
N LYS A 28 -2.77 5.08 -11.02
CA LYS A 28 -2.38 6.32 -10.34
C LYS A 28 -3.58 7.16 -9.90
N SER A 29 -4.72 7.01 -10.57
CA SER A 29 -5.98 7.71 -10.31
C SER A 29 -6.83 7.05 -9.22
N ILE A 30 -6.27 6.11 -8.44
CA ILE A 30 -7.00 5.51 -7.33
C ILE A 30 -7.19 6.54 -6.21
N ILE A 31 -8.40 7.08 -6.13
CA ILE A 31 -8.83 8.06 -5.13
C ILE A 31 -10.13 7.52 -4.54
N GLN A 32 -10.25 7.55 -3.21
CA GLN A 32 -11.47 7.12 -2.48
C GLN A 32 -11.93 5.69 -2.80
N LYS A 33 -11.00 4.76 -3.02
CA LYS A 33 -11.29 3.34 -3.21
C LYS A 33 -10.84 2.52 -2.01
N THR A 34 -11.58 1.47 -1.72
CA THR A 34 -11.23 0.54 -0.63
C THR A 34 -10.24 -0.49 -1.17
N LEU A 35 -9.15 -0.70 -0.43
CA LEU A 35 -8.16 -1.71 -0.78
C LEU A 35 -8.20 -2.83 0.25
N LYS A 36 -8.40 -4.07 -0.21
CA LYS A 36 -8.20 -5.27 0.60
C LYS A 36 -6.81 -5.81 0.31
N ILE A 37 -5.92 -5.71 1.29
CA ILE A 37 -4.53 -6.13 1.17
C ILE A 37 -4.29 -7.35 2.04
N LYS A 38 -3.75 -8.42 1.45
CA LYS A 38 -3.38 -9.65 2.16
C LYS A 38 -1.88 -9.84 2.10
N ASN A 39 -1.32 -10.26 3.24
CA ASN A 39 0.08 -10.58 3.44
C ASN A 39 0.99 -9.38 3.14
N ILE A 40 1.21 -8.56 4.17
CA ILE A 40 1.93 -7.29 4.09
C ILE A 40 2.96 -7.20 5.21
N LYS A 41 4.08 -6.52 4.95
CA LYS A 41 5.09 -6.24 5.96
C LYS A 41 4.81 -4.88 6.59
N VAL A 42 4.82 -4.83 7.92
CA VAL A 42 4.93 -3.57 8.67
C VAL A 42 6.42 -3.26 8.80
N ASP A 43 6.82 -2.04 8.41
CA ASP A 43 8.20 -1.59 8.50
C ASP A 43 8.29 -0.29 9.29
N PHE A 44 9.37 -0.15 10.04
CA PHE A 44 9.64 1.01 10.88
C PHE A 44 10.82 1.77 10.28
N PHE A 45 10.54 2.86 9.57
CA PHE A 45 11.56 3.67 8.93
C PHE A 45 11.50 5.10 9.44
N ASN A 46 12.62 5.62 9.95
CA ASN A 46 12.73 6.97 10.53
C ASN A 46 11.63 7.27 11.58
N GLY A 47 11.32 6.30 12.44
CA GLY A 47 10.29 6.47 13.49
C GLY A 47 8.85 6.47 12.99
N SER A 48 8.60 6.29 11.68
CA SER A 48 7.27 6.20 11.10
C SER A 48 6.89 4.77 10.77
N ARG A 49 5.63 4.40 11.04
CA ARG A 49 5.05 3.09 10.67
C ARG A 49 4.66 3.15 9.21
N THR A 50 5.29 2.30 8.40
CA THR A 50 4.98 2.17 6.98
C THR A 50 4.55 0.75 6.65
N LEU A 51 3.77 0.60 5.60
CA LEU A 51 3.36 -0.69 5.07
C LEU A 51 4.13 -0.93 3.78
N VAL A 52 4.71 -2.13 3.64
CA VAL A 52 5.53 -2.49 2.47
C VAL A 52 4.97 -3.77 1.85
N THR A 53 4.73 -3.70 0.54
CA THR A 53 4.34 -4.88 -0.24
C THR A 53 5.51 -5.85 -0.42
N LEU A 54 5.20 -7.14 -0.30
CA LEU A 54 6.06 -8.27 -0.57
C LEU A 54 5.73 -8.85 -1.96
N ALA A 55 6.61 -9.73 -2.47
CA ALA A 55 6.39 -10.41 -3.74
C ALA A 55 5.05 -11.17 -3.79
N ASN A 56 4.65 -11.78 -2.67
CA ASN A 56 3.41 -12.52 -2.49
C ASN A 56 2.27 -11.70 -1.86
N THR A 57 2.37 -10.37 -1.80
CA THR A 57 1.25 -9.51 -1.38
C THR A 57 0.16 -9.51 -2.44
N ARG A 58 -1.08 -9.72 -2.00
CA ARG A 58 -2.29 -9.65 -2.86
C ARG A 58 -3.08 -8.39 -2.52
N ILE A 59 -3.42 -7.61 -3.54
CA ILE A 59 -4.23 -6.39 -3.39
C ILE A 59 -5.47 -6.54 -4.28
N ALA A 60 -6.63 -6.32 -3.69
CA ALA A 60 -7.90 -6.20 -4.40
C ALA A 60 -8.47 -4.80 -4.16
N ILE A 61 -9.00 -4.20 -5.22
CA ILE A 61 -9.75 -2.93 -5.16
C ILE A 61 -11.22 -3.31 -5.03
N ILE A 62 -11.91 -2.74 -4.04
CA ILE A 62 -13.34 -2.94 -3.75
C ILE A 62 -14.08 -1.62 -4.04
#